data_AF-X1FE58-F1
#
_entry.id   AF-X1FE58-F1
#
_cell.length_a   1.000
_cell.length_b   1.000
_cell.length_c   1.000
_cell.angle_alpha   90.00
_cell.angle_beta   90.00
_cell.angle_gamma   90.00
#
_symmetry.space_group_name_H-M   'P 1'
#
loop_
_entity.id
_entity.type
_entity.pdbx_description
1 polymer ?
#
loop_
_entity_poly.entity_id
_entity_poly.type
_entity_poly.pdbx_seq_one_letter_code
_entity_poly.pdbx_strand_id
1 'polypeptide(L)' 'MEELFMRDERNPLITAVDLPYQANTVFNAGAADLGDEVLLLLRVESCSGRSHLIVARSTDGVTGWEIEDRALLHAKQA' A
#
# COMPACT_ATOMS: atom_id res chain seq x y z
N MET A 1 0.78 -23.56 20.84
CA MET A 1 0.50 -23.46 19.39
C MET A 1 1.75 -22.83 18.80
N GLU A 2 2.46 -23.55 17.94
CA GLU A 2 3.61 -22.96 17.22
C GLU A 2 3.09 -21.98 16.16
N GLU A 3 3.81 -20.87 15.98
CA GLU A 3 3.49 -19.90 14.93
C GLU A 3 3.85 -20.48 13.56
N LEU A 4 2.84 -20.64 12.69
CA LEU A 4 3.02 -21.13 11.31
C LEU A 4 3.59 -20.05 10.38
N PHE A 5 3.46 -18.78 10.77
CA PHE A 5 3.93 -17.63 10.02
C PHE A 5 4.80 -16.78 10.92
N MET A 6 6.02 -16.49 10.48
CA MET A 6 6.88 -15.51 11.13
C MET A 6 6.68 -14.15 10.48
N ARG A 7 6.53 -13.12 11.31
CA ARG A 7 6.44 -11.75 10.80
C ARG A 7 7.82 -11.31 10.32
N ASP A 8 7.87 -10.75 9.12
CA ASP A 8 9.11 -10.14 8.63
C ASP A 8 9.49 -8.94 9.52
N GLU A 9 10.78 -8.82 9.84
CA GLU A 9 11.32 -7.73 10.68
C GLU A 9 11.08 -6.35 10.07
N ARG A 10 10.91 -6.27 8.74
CA ARG A 10 10.65 -5.03 8.00
C ARG A 10 9.20 -4.57 8.08
N ASN A 11 8.31 -5.33 8.74
CA ASN A 11 6.96 -4.85 8.94
C ASN A 11 6.95 -3.54 9.77
N PRO A 12 6.15 -2.53 9.40
CA PRO A 12 5.22 -2.49 8.27
C PRO A 12 5.91 -2.27 6.91
N LEU A 13 5.44 -2.95 5.87
CA LEU A 13 6.03 -2.86 4.52
C LEU A 13 5.92 -1.48 3.87
N ILE A 14 4.80 -0.79 4.13
CA ILE A 14 4.51 0.56 3.64
C ILE A 14 3.78 1.30 4.76
N THR A 15 4.16 2.56 4.94
CA THR A 15 3.57 3.50 5.91
C THR A 15 3.13 4.79 5.23
N ALA A 16 2.43 5.65 5.96
CA ALA A 16 1.98 6.93 5.43
C ALA A 16 3.13 7.85 5.01
N VAL A 17 4.34 7.69 5.57
CA VAL A 17 5.50 8.51 5.20
C VAL A 17 6.12 8.13 3.86
N ASP A 18 5.83 6.92 3.36
CA ASP A 18 6.34 6.42 2.08
C ASP A 18 5.48 6.92 0.91
N LEU A 19 4.27 7.42 1.18
CA LEU A 19 3.37 7.94 0.15
C LEU A 19 3.92 9.24 -0.46
N PRO A 20 3.68 9.49 -1.76
CA PRO A 20 4.17 10.70 -2.44
C PRO A 20 3.43 11.98 -2.02
N TYR A 21 2.53 11.90 -1.05
CA TYR A 21 1.74 13.01 -0.52
C TYR A 21 1.31 12.73 0.91
N GLN A 22 0.89 13.79 1.60
CA GLN A 22 0.39 13.68 2.97
C GLN A 22 -0.90 12.86 3.04
N ALA A 23 -0.91 11.90 3.94
CA ALA A 23 -2.07 11.08 4.28
C ALA A 23 -2.13 10.87 5.79
N ASN A 24 -3.31 10.55 6.30
CA ASN A 24 -3.48 10.16 7.70
C ASN A 24 -2.93 8.75 7.92
N THR A 25 -3.26 7.80 7.04
CA THR A 25 -2.83 6.40 7.16
C THR A 25 -2.93 5.64 5.82
N VAL A 26 -2.23 4.51 5.73
CA VAL A 26 -2.32 3.53 4.65
C VAL A 26 -2.48 2.15 5.26
N PHE A 27 -3.49 1.40 4.82
CA PHE A 27 -3.87 0.14 5.45
C PHE A 27 -4.77 -0.67 4.52
N ASN A 28 -5.13 -1.91 4.91
CA ASN A 28 -6.10 -2.76 4.21
C ASN A 28 -5.87 -2.89 2.70
N ALA A 29 -4.62 -3.14 2.31
CA ALA A 29 -4.25 -3.32 0.92
C ALA A 29 -4.84 -4.62 0.34
N GLY A 30 -5.34 -4.55 -0.89
CA GLY A 30 -5.50 -5.74 -1.72
C GLY A 30 -4.15 -6.15 -2.29
N ALA A 31 -3.91 -7.44 -2.48
CA ALA A 31 -2.66 -7.97 -3.04
C ALA A 31 -2.93 -8.87 -4.25
N ALA A 32 -2.08 -8.77 -5.27
CA ALA A 32 -2.09 -9.65 -6.43
C ALA A 32 -0.65 -9.96 -6.85
N ASP A 33 -0.37 -11.23 -7.13
CA ASP A 33 0.85 -11.67 -7.80
C ASP A 33 0.58 -11.70 -9.31
N LEU A 34 1.33 -10.91 -10.08
CA LEU A 34 1.19 -10.80 -11.54
C LEU A 34 2.19 -11.69 -12.28
N GLY A 35 3.04 -12.43 -11.56
CA GLY A 35 4.04 -13.36 -12.08
C GLY A 35 5.44 -12.74 -12.21
N ASP A 36 5.54 -11.48 -12.61
CA ASP A 36 6.79 -10.69 -12.67
C ASP A 36 6.92 -9.70 -11.51
N GLU A 37 5.80 -9.28 -10.92
CA GLU A 37 5.74 -8.39 -9.77
C GLU A 37 4.55 -8.69 -8.86
N VAL A 38 4.67 -8.26 -7.61
CA VAL A 38 3.58 -8.18 -6.65
C VAL A 38 3.02 -6.77 -6.66
N LEU A 39 1.70 -6.68 -6.85
CA LEU A 39 0.95 -5.45 -6.79
C LEU A 39 0.19 -5.36 -5.46
N LEU A 40 0.30 -4.22 -4.78
CA LEU A 40 -0.58 -3.81 -3.69
C LEU A 40 -1.51 -2.69 -4.15
N LEU A 41 -2.81 -2.91 -4.00
CA LEU A 41 -3.83 -1.88 -4.10
C LEU A 41 -4.06 -1.30 -2.70
N LEU A 42 -3.29 -0.26 -2.38
CA LEU A 42 -3.27 0.38 -1.08
C LEU A 42 -4.54 1.20 -0.90
N ARG A 43 -5.23 1.02 0.23
CA ARG A 43 -6.23 1.98 0.70
C ARG A 43 -5.52 3.04 1.54
N VAL A 44 -5.67 4.29 1.11
CA VAL A 44 -5.12 5.45 1.80
C VAL A 44 -6.28 6.27 2.35
N GLU A 45 -6.15 6.73 3.58
CA GLU A 45 -7.03 7.75 4.15
C GLU A 45 -6.29 9.08 4.15
N SER A 46 -6.83 10.08 3.44
CA SER A 46 -6.27 11.43 3.39
C SER A 46 -6.47 12.16 4.73
N CYS A 47 -5.79 13.29 4.91
CA CYS A 47 -5.96 14.13 6.11
C CYS A 47 -7.37 14.74 6.24
N SER A 48 -8.22 14.65 5.21
CA SER A 48 -9.65 15.01 5.30
C SER A 48 -10.56 13.85 5.68
N GLY A 49 -10.00 12.67 5.99
CA GLY A 49 -10.75 11.46 6.35
C GLY A 49 -11.38 10.73 5.17
N ARG A 50 -11.02 11.10 3.92
CA ARG A 50 -11.54 10.45 2.71
C ARG A 50 -10.62 9.33 2.28
N SER A 51 -11.19 8.19 1.89
CA SER A 51 -10.41 7.09 1.33
C SER A 51 -10.25 7.20 -0.18
N HIS A 52 -9.09 6.78 -0.68
CA HIS A 52 -8.81 6.55 -2.10
C HIS A 52 -7.87 5.35 -2.26
N LEU A 53 -7.73 4.86 -3.49
CA LEU A 53 -6.86 3.74 -3.81
C LEU A 53 -5.66 4.20 -4.64
N ILE A 54 -4.48 3.73 -4.27
CA ILE A 54 -3.21 3.95 -4.98
C ILE A 54 -2.50 2.60 -5.15
N VAL A 55 -1.67 2.49 -6.18
CA VAL A 55 -0.96 1.25 -6.48
C VAL A 55 0.48 1.35 -5.98
N ALA A 56 0.96 0.26 -5.38
CA ALA A 56 2.37 0.02 -5.13
C ALA A 56 2.81 -1.31 -5.78
N ARG A 57 4.03 -1.37 -6.29
CA ARG A 57 4.60 -2.56 -6.95
C ARG A 57 5.94 -2.93 -6.35
N SER A 58 6.24 -4.22 -6.31
CA SER A 58 7.51 -4.75 -5.85
C SER A 58 7.82 -6.04 -6.61
N THR A 59 9.08 -6.27 -6.96
CA THR A 59 9.49 -7.51 -7.64
C THR A 59 9.54 -8.72 -6.72
N ASP A 60 9.65 -8.53 -5.40
CA ASP A 60 9.75 -9.62 -4.40
C ASP A 60 8.56 -9.65 -3.41
N GLY A 61 7.70 -8.64 -3.43
CA GLY A 61 6.56 -8.50 -2.52
C GLY A 61 6.93 -8.14 -1.08
N VAL A 62 8.18 -7.77 -0.81
CA VAL A 62 8.67 -7.43 0.54
C VAL A 62 9.47 -6.13 0.57
N THR A 63 10.24 -5.82 -0.45
CA THR A 63 11.12 -4.64 -0.55
C THR A 63 10.93 -3.89 -1.86
N GLY A 64 11.60 -2.74 -1.99
CA GLY A 64 11.63 -2.00 -3.25
C GLY A 64 10.25 -1.56 -3.73
N TRP A 65 9.34 -1.24 -2.82
CA TRP A 65 8.00 -0.80 -3.16
C TRP A 65 8.04 0.52 -3.92
N GLU A 66 7.65 0.49 -5.19
CA GLU A 66 7.43 1.67 -6.02
C GLU A 66 5.96 2.06 -5.94
N ILE A 67 5.69 3.24 -5.39
CA ILE A 67 4.34 3.77 -5.21
C ILE A 67 4.05 4.79 -6.31
N GLU A 68 2.92 4.64 -7.00
CA GLU A 68 2.48 5.57 -8.06
C GLU A 68 2.36 7.01 -7.54
N ASP A 69 2.63 8.01 -8.38
CA ASP A 69 2.58 9.42 -7.96
C ASP A 69 1.17 9.95 -7.68
N ARG A 70 0.13 9.22 -8.11
CA ARG A 70 -1.28 9.61 -8.05
C ARG A 70 -2.21 8.44 -7.76
N ALA A 71 -3.37 8.76 -7.21
CA ALA A 71 -4.40 7.77 -6.94
C ALA A 71 -4.92 7.12 -8.23
N LEU A 72 -5.11 5.80 -8.20
CA LEU A 72 -5.79 5.03 -9.25
C LEU A 72 -7.29 5.31 -9.25
N LEU A 73 -7.88 5.33 -8.05
CA LEU A 73 -9.30 5.60 -7.86
C LEU A 73 -9.47 6.59 -6.73
N HIS A 74 -9.99 7.77 -7.08
CA HIS A 74 -10.33 8.82 -6.13
C HIS A 74 -11.79 9.21 -6.35
N ALA A 75 -12.57 9.31 -5.27
CA ALA A 75 -13.94 9.77 -5.37
C ALA A 75 -13.97 11.20 -5.94
N LYS A 76 -14.86 11.47 -6.92
CA LYS A 76 -15.04 12.84 -7.41
C LYS A 76 -15.26 13.79 -6.22
N GLN A 77 -14.48 14.85 -6.17
CA GLN A 77 -14.69 15.94 -5.23
C GLN A 77 -15.82 16.80 -5.81
N ALA A 78 -16.82 17.10 -4.98
CA ALA A 78 -17.94 17.97 -5.33
C ALA A 78 -17.53 19.44 -5.24
#